data_AF-A0A3D9RX50-F1
#
_entry.id   AF-A0A3D9RX50-F1
#
_cell.length_a   1.000
_cell.length_b   1.000
_cell.length_c   1.000
_cell.angle_alpha   90.00
_cell.angle_beta   90.00
_cell.angle_gamma   90.00
#
_symmetry.space_group_name_H-M   'P 1'
#
loop_
_entity.id
_entity.type
_entity.pdbx_description
1 polymer ?
#
loop_
_entity_poly.entity_id
_entity_poly.type
_entity_poly.pdbx_seq_one_letter_code
_entity_poly.pdbx_strand_id
1 'polypeptide(L)'
;MISQMIKQDLIDELISLSLNTTQWNSLARNYYINPADIYSEKSTNPEKAEALVERICQLGAQENLITTAKGIIYQNTEFVPALGEKLSKLDYKVALKFGNLYKELLQKIEEAESNPDTYNFDENNDENEDHRKIIKFQDKLENRAKFSESNRELAIEKRNENSVLRRKAQKLGFGKYEDLTKRIRHIYNNRILPICPPKNYSADYRLTIILNELFEYLPIDYQEDDEAEDYLYGMIFETMFQCFIFNE
;
A
#
# COMPACT_ATOMS: atom_id res chain seq x y z
N MET A 1 -22.11 -2.55 37.73
CA MET A 1 -22.16 -1.47 36.71
C MET A 1 -20.74 -1.10 36.36
N ILE A 2 -20.33 -1.23 35.10
CA ILE A 2 -19.01 -0.83 34.62
C ILE A 2 -18.99 0.70 34.51
N SER A 3 -17.93 1.35 35.01
CA SER A 3 -17.78 2.81 34.92
C SER A 3 -17.74 3.27 33.47
N GLN A 4 -18.33 4.43 33.17
CA GLN A 4 -18.32 5.06 31.85
C GLN A 4 -16.89 5.23 31.30
N MET A 5 -15.93 5.48 32.18
CA MET A 5 -14.51 5.60 31.82
C MET A 5 -13.93 4.29 31.28
N ILE A 6 -14.23 3.16 31.92
CA ILE A 6 -13.74 1.84 31.51
C ILE A 6 -14.30 1.45 30.13
N LYS A 7 -15.54 1.88 29.82
CA LYS A 7 -16.13 1.65 28.49
C LYS A 7 -15.38 2.44 27.41
N GLN A 8 -15.05 3.69 27.68
CA GLN A 8 -14.33 4.53 26.73
C GLN A 8 -12.92 4.00 26.47
N ASP A 9 -12.22 3.57 27.52
CA ASP A 9 -10.89 2.97 27.39
C ASP A 9 -10.90 1.72 26.49
N LEU A 10 -11.93 0.86 26.64
CA LEU A 10 -12.10 -0.33 25.79
C LEU A 10 -12.41 0.02 24.33
N ILE A 11 -13.20 1.07 24.09
CA ILE A 11 -13.52 1.56 22.74
C ILE A 11 -12.25 2.08 22.09
N ASP A 12 -11.50 2.94 22.77
CA ASP A 12 -10.29 3.56 22.25
C ASP A 12 -9.22 2.49 21.96
N GLU A 13 -9.04 1.52 22.86
CA GLU A 13 -8.14 0.39 22.63
C GLU A 13 -8.57 -0.46 21.43
N LEU A 14 -9.86 -0.77 21.27
CA LEU A 14 -10.34 -1.54 20.11
C LEU A 14 -10.18 -0.78 18.78
N ILE A 15 -10.38 0.54 18.79
CA ILE A 15 -10.16 1.39 17.61
C ILE A 15 -8.68 1.35 17.23
N SER A 16 -7.77 1.42 18.21
CA SER A 16 -6.32 1.38 17.98
C SER A 16 -5.85 0.08 17.30
N LEU A 17 -6.54 -1.04 17.54
CA LEU A 17 -6.23 -2.34 16.93
C LEU A 17 -6.56 -2.42 15.43
N SER A 18 -7.27 -1.42 14.87
CA SER A 18 -7.54 -1.30 13.43
C SER A 18 -8.09 -2.60 12.79
N LEU A 19 -9.03 -3.26 13.47
CA LEU A 19 -9.60 -4.53 13.03
C LEU A 19 -10.31 -4.39 11.68
N ASN A 20 -10.17 -5.40 10.82
CA ASN A 20 -10.94 -5.51 9.58
C ASN A 20 -12.34 -6.10 9.82
N THR A 21 -13.23 -6.01 8.83
CA THR A 21 -14.63 -6.45 8.95
C THR A 21 -14.78 -7.91 9.39
N THR A 22 -13.92 -8.81 8.91
CA THR A 22 -13.95 -10.23 9.30
C THR A 22 -13.53 -10.43 10.75
N GLN A 23 -12.51 -9.68 11.20
CA GLN A 23 -12.05 -9.70 12.60
C GLN A 23 -13.10 -9.13 13.54
N TRP A 24 -13.78 -8.04 13.17
CA TRP A 24 -14.93 -7.51 13.91
C TRP A 24 -16.03 -8.56 14.08
N ASN A 25 -16.42 -9.20 12.98
CA ASN A 25 -17.44 -10.24 13.01
C ASN A 25 -17.03 -11.46 13.83
N SER A 26 -15.76 -11.84 13.77
CA SER A 26 -15.21 -12.93 14.60
C SER A 26 -15.20 -12.54 16.08
N LEU A 27 -14.86 -11.29 16.40
CA LEU A 27 -14.86 -10.80 17.77
C LEU A 27 -16.26 -10.82 18.36
N ALA A 28 -17.26 -10.29 17.66
CA ALA A 28 -18.66 -10.34 18.09
C ALA A 28 -19.12 -11.79 18.35
N ARG A 29 -18.75 -12.73 17.47
CA ARG A 29 -19.10 -14.15 17.61
C ARG A 29 -18.42 -14.84 18.79
N ASN A 30 -17.19 -14.45 19.16
CA ASN A 30 -16.53 -14.96 20.37
C ASN A 30 -17.28 -14.59 21.65
N TYR A 31 -18.11 -13.54 21.59
CA TYR A 31 -19.01 -13.13 22.67
C TYR A 31 -20.46 -13.60 22.46
N TYR A 32 -20.68 -14.56 21.56
CA TYR A 32 -22.00 -15.09 21.21
C TYR A 32 -23.00 -14.03 20.70
N ILE A 33 -22.48 -12.95 20.11
CA ILE A 33 -23.28 -11.89 19.51
C ILE A 33 -23.28 -12.07 17.99
N ASN A 34 -24.46 -11.98 17.37
CA ASN A 34 -24.56 -11.91 15.92
C ASN A 34 -24.17 -10.47 15.47
N PRO A 35 -23.14 -10.30 14.61
CA PRO A 35 -22.68 -8.97 14.18
C PRO A 35 -23.79 -8.08 13.60
N ALA A 36 -24.72 -8.68 12.83
CA ALA A 36 -25.81 -7.96 12.19
C ALA A 36 -26.82 -7.35 13.18
N ASP A 37 -26.82 -7.81 14.44
CA ASP A 37 -27.72 -7.32 15.48
C ASP A 37 -27.17 -6.08 16.20
N ILE A 38 -25.87 -5.79 16.04
CA ILE A 38 -25.18 -4.71 16.76
C ILE A 38 -24.61 -3.62 15.85
N TYR A 39 -24.22 -3.96 14.62
CA TYR A 39 -23.75 -2.97 13.67
C TYR A 39 -24.02 -3.40 12.22
N SER A 40 -24.26 -2.42 11.34
CA SER A 40 -24.44 -2.66 9.91
C SER A 40 -23.09 -2.86 9.19
N GLU A 41 -23.09 -3.44 7.99
CA GLU A 41 -21.89 -3.57 7.16
C GLU A 41 -21.26 -2.21 6.81
N LYS A 42 -22.07 -1.14 6.75
CA LYS A 42 -21.64 0.23 6.45
C LYS A 42 -21.05 0.97 7.65
N SER A 43 -21.14 0.40 8.85
CA SER A 43 -20.69 1.08 10.07
C SER A 43 -19.18 1.22 10.09
N THR A 44 -18.72 2.39 10.52
CA THR A 44 -17.32 2.73 10.73
C THR A 44 -16.72 1.94 11.90
N ASN A 45 -15.39 1.87 11.99
CA ASN A 45 -14.72 1.17 13.09
C ASN A 45 -15.05 1.75 14.48
N PRO A 46 -15.15 3.08 14.68
CA PRO A 46 -15.62 3.65 15.94
C PRO A 46 -17.04 3.21 16.30
N GLU A 47 -17.98 3.26 15.34
CA GLU A 47 -19.38 2.83 15.56
C GLU A 47 -19.47 1.33 15.89
N LYS A 48 -18.64 0.49 15.26
CA LYS A 48 -18.54 -0.94 15.56
C LYS A 48 -17.97 -1.18 16.96
N ALA A 49 -16.93 -0.43 17.34
CA ALA A 49 -16.30 -0.52 18.66
C ALA A 49 -17.30 -0.14 19.75
N GLU A 50 -17.99 0.98 19.59
CA GLU A 50 -18.98 1.49 20.53
C GLU A 50 -20.14 0.51 20.71
N ALA A 51 -20.77 0.08 19.62
CA ALA A 51 -21.90 -0.85 19.67
C ALA A 51 -21.52 -2.22 20.26
N LEU A 52 -20.33 -2.73 19.93
CA LEU A 52 -19.85 -4.00 20.44
C LEU A 52 -19.49 -3.92 21.93
N VAL A 53 -18.75 -2.88 22.35
CA VAL A 53 -18.38 -2.67 23.76
C VAL A 53 -19.64 -2.47 24.60
N GLU A 54 -20.60 -1.69 24.11
CA GLU A 54 -21.86 -1.49 24.81
C GLU A 54 -22.60 -2.82 25.02
N ARG A 55 -22.72 -3.63 23.96
CA ARG A 55 -23.40 -4.92 24.05
C ARG A 55 -22.68 -5.90 24.97
N ILE A 56 -21.37 -6.00 24.89
CA ILE A 56 -20.57 -6.88 25.74
C ILE A 56 -20.64 -6.47 27.21
N CYS A 57 -20.63 -5.15 27.48
CA CYS A 57 -20.81 -4.62 28.83
C CYS A 57 -22.20 -4.94 29.40
N GLN A 58 -23.27 -4.90 28.58
CA GLN A 58 -24.62 -5.31 29.00
C GLN A 58 -24.67 -6.80 29.38
N LEU A 59 -23.90 -7.63 28.69
CA LEU A 59 -23.78 -9.07 28.95
C LEU A 59 -22.84 -9.40 30.13
N GLY A 60 -22.11 -8.41 30.67
CA GLY A 60 -21.15 -8.60 31.76
C GLY A 60 -19.91 -9.42 31.35
N ALA A 61 -19.61 -9.50 30.06
CA ALA A 61 -18.54 -10.33 29.50
C ALA A 61 -17.34 -9.51 28.99
N GLN A 62 -17.17 -8.26 29.43
CA GLN A 62 -16.11 -7.36 28.98
C GLN A 62 -14.70 -7.83 29.35
N GLU A 63 -14.59 -8.75 30.31
CA GLU A 63 -13.31 -9.32 30.73
C GLU A 63 -12.65 -10.01 29.53
N ASN A 64 -11.38 -9.65 29.31
CA ASN A 64 -10.56 -10.16 28.21
C ASN A 64 -10.96 -9.68 26.80
N LEU A 65 -11.83 -8.67 26.62
CA LEU A 65 -12.20 -8.16 25.30
C LEU A 65 -11.00 -7.84 24.41
N ILE A 66 -10.07 -7.05 24.94
CA ILE A 66 -8.85 -6.66 24.22
C ILE A 66 -7.94 -7.88 24.00
N THR A 67 -7.80 -8.76 24.99
CA THR A 67 -7.01 -9.98 24.88
C THR A 67 -7.56 -10.91 23.80
N THR A 68 -8.87 -11.07 23.73
CA THR A 68 -9.58 -11.84 22.70
C THR A 68 -9.43 -11.17 21.33
N ALA A 69 -9.57 -9.84 21.24
CA ALA A 69 -9.37 -9.10 20.00
C ALA A 69 -7.94 -9.28 19.45
N LYS A 70 -6.93 -9.11 20.32
CA LYS A 70 -5.53 -9.42 20.00
C LYS A 70 -5.38 -10.89 19.61
N GLY A 71 -5.97 -11.80 20.37
CA GLY A 71 -6.02 -13.23 20.10
C GLY A 71 -6.59 -13.56 18.72
N ILE A 72 -7.63 -12.87 18.25
CA ILE A 72 -8.23 -13.05 16.91
C ILE A 72 -7.31 -12.52 15.81
N ILE A 73 -6.56 -11.45 16.06
CA ILE A 73 -5.50 -11.00 15.15
C ILE A 73 -4.47 -12.14 14.99
N TYR A 74 -4.15 -12.86 16.07
CA TYR A 74 -3.20 -13.97 16.05
C TYR A 74 -3.81 -15.32 15.59
N GLN A 75 -5.07 -15.64 15.89
CA GLN A 75 -5.72 -16.93 15.60
C GLN A 75 -6.34 -17.01 14.20
N ASN A 76 -6.69 -15.87 13.59
CA ASN A 76 -6.97 -15.82 12.15
C ASN A 76 -5.71 -16.07 11.28
N THR A 77 -4.58 -16.48 11.88
CA THR A 77 -3.48 -17.12 11.16
C THR A 77 -3.65 -18.64 10.96
N GLU A 78 -4.68 -19.30 11.51
CA GLU A 78 -4.82 -20.78 11.46
C GLU A 78 -6.19 -21.39 11.08
N PHE A 79 -7.28 -20.64 10.80
CA PHE A 79 -8.53 -21.26 10.31
C PHE A 79 -9.13 -20.54 9.10
N VAL A 80 -9.11 -21.23 7.95
CA VAL A 80 -9.67 -20.80 6.66
C VAL A 80 -11.05 -21.42 6.46
N PRO A 81 -12.16 -20.67 6.43
CA PRO A 81 -13.33 -21.07 5.68
C PRO A 81 -13.15 -20.63 4.22
N ALA A 82 -13.41 -21.58 3.34
CA ALA A 82 -13.33 -21.43 1.89
C ALA A 82 -14.27 -20.32 1.38
N LEU A 83 -13.72 -19.29 0.74
CA LEU A 83 -14.01 -18.82 -0.62
C LEU A 83 -13.21 -17.54 -0.88
N GLY A 84 -12.40 -17.54 -1.94
CA GLY A 84 -11.67 -16.36 -2.43
C GLY A 84 -10.16 -16.44 -2.24
N GLU A 85 -9.49 -17.24 -3.09
CA GLU A 85 -8.05 -17.21 -3.37
C GLU A 85 -7.12 -17.05 -2.15
N LYS A 86 -6.78 -18.19 -1.55
CA LYS A 86 -5.82 -18.31 -0.44
C LYS A 86 -4.48 -17.65 -0.81
N LEU A 87 -4.21 -16.46 -0.26
CA LEU A 87 -2.84 -16.04 -0.01
C LEU A 87 -2.24 -17.01 1.01
N SER A 88 -1.09 -17.59 0.71
CA SER A 88 -0.33 -18.35 1.71
C SER A 88 0.13 -17.43 2.87
N LYS A 89 0.47 -18.00 4.03
CA LYS A 89 1.05 -17.23 5.16
C LYS A 89 2.33 -16.48 4.75
N LEU A 90 3.06 -17.02 3.76
CA LEU A 90 4.21 -16.36 3.14
C LEU A 90 3.75 -15.17 2.29
N ASP A 91 2.74 -15.35 1.44
CA ASP A 91 2.17 -14.29 0.61
C ASP A 91 1.63 -13.11 1.43
N TYR A 92 1.07 -13.39 2.61
CA TYR A 92 0.58 -12.34 3.51
C TYR A 92 1.74 -11.51 4.07
N LYS A 93 2.82 -12.17 4.51
CA LYS A 93 4.02 -11.47 5.02
C LYS A 93 4.67 -10.62 3.93
N VAL A 94 4.82 -11.17 2.72
CA VAL A 94 5.38 -10.46 1.57
C VAL A 94 4.50 -9.26 1.19
N ALA A 95 3.17 -9.43 1.15
CA ALA A 95 2.26 -8.31 0.86
C ALA A 95 2.24 -7.24 1.97
N LEU A 96 2.36 -7.64 3.24
CA LEU A 96 2.46 -6.71 4.37
C LEU A 96 3.77 -5.91 4.30
N LYS A 97 4.89 -6.59 4.02
CA LYS A 97 6.21 -5.98 3.87
C LYS A 97 6.24 -5.00 2.70
N PHE A 98 5.71 -5.40 1.55
CA PHE A 98 5.51 -4.53 0.40
C PHE A 98 4.65 -3.29 0.75
N GLY A 99 3.53 -3.49 1.44
CA GLY A 99 2.64 -2.41 1.84
C GLY A 99 3.30 -1.42 2.80
N ASN A 100 4.10 -1.91 3.75
CA ASN A 100 4.84 -1.09 4.68
C ASN A 100 5.94 -0.28 3.97
N LEU A 101 6.72 -0.92 3.08
CA LEU A 101 7.73 -0.23 2.28
C LEU A 101 7.09 0.87 1.42
N TYR A 102 5.99 0.56 0.75
CA TYR A 102 5.23 1.52 -0.04
C TYR A 102 4.84 2.75 0.78
N LYS A 103 4.25 2.52 1.97
CA LYS A 103 3.76 3.59 2.84
C LYS A 103 4.92 4.44 3.36
N GLU A 104 6.00 3.78 3.78
CA GLU A 104 7.19 4.43 4.30
C GLU A 104 7.87 5.29 3.23
N LEU A 105 8.06 4.75 2.02
CA LEU A 105 8.63 5.47 0.89
C LEU A 105 7.81 6.72 0.55
N LEU A 106 6.49 6.59 0.45
CA LEU A 106 5.60 7.73 0.18
C LEU A 106 5.76 8.81 1.25
N GLN A 107 5.73 8.41 2.53
CA GLN A 107 5.90 9.35 3.64
C GLN A 107 7.26 10.05 3.59
N LYS A 108 8.35 9.34 3.30
CA LYS A 108 9.70 9.92 3.24
C LYS A 108 9.88 10.89 2.08
N ILE A 109 9.28 10.58 0.92
CA ILE A 109 9.24 11.51 -0.21
C ILE A 109 8.44 12.77 0.17
N GLU A 110 7.28 12.61 0.80
CA GLU A 110 6.45 13.75 1.25
C GLU A 110 7.16 14.62 2.30
N GLU A 111 7.86 14.02 3.25
CA GLU A 111 8.68 14.73 4.24
C GLU A 111 9.79 15.55 3.57
N ALA A 112 10.47 14.99 2.57
CA ALA A 112 11.53 15.66 1.85
C ALA A 112 11.03 16.79 0.94
N GLU A 113 9.84 16.64 0.34
CA GLU A 113 9.19 17.64 -0.51
C GLU A 113 8.48 18.75 0.29
N SER A 114 8.16 18.53 1.56
CA SER A 114 7.52 19.52 2.45
C SER A 114 8.44 20.69 2.87
N ASN A 115 9.68 20.72 2.38
CA ASN A 115 10.53 21.90 2.50
C ASN A 115 10.06 23.02 1.55
N PRO A 116 9.76 24.23 2.07
CA PRO A 116 9.07 25.30 1.32
C PRO A 116 9.87 25.92 0.16
N ASP A 117 11.12 25.51 -0.05
CA ASP A 117 11.95 25.97 -1.16
C ASP A 117 11.70 25.18 -2.48
N THR A 118 10.82 24.17 -2.45
CA THR A 118 10.62 23.25 -3.58
C THR A 118 9.16 23.20 -4.05
N TYR A 119 8.85 24.13 -4.95
CA TYR A 119 7.94 23.98 -6.10
C TYR A 119 6.43 24.24 -5.96
N ASN A 120 5.98 25.13 -6.88
CA ASN A 120 4.60 25.30 -7.31
C ASN A 120 4.19 24.12 -8.19
N PHE A 121 3.15 23.41 -7.75
CA PHE A 121 2.46 22.37 -8.50
C PHE A 121 1.52 23.04 -9.50
N ASP A 122 1.80 22.91 -10.81
CA ASP A 122 0.81 23.24 -11.84
C ASP A 122 0.00 21.98 -12.16
N GLU A 123 -1.09 21.83 -11.41
CA GLU A 123 -2.10 20.77 -11.50
C GLU A 123 -2.78 20.72 -12.89
N ASN A 124 -2.51 21.70 -13.74
CA ASN A 124 -3.15 21.92 -15.04
C ASN A 124 -2.46 21.27 -16.25
N ASN A 125 -1.34 20.56 -16.08
CA ASN A 125 -0.70 19.84 -17.19
C ASN A 125 -1.35 18.47 -17.50
N ASP A 126 -2.63 18.33 -17.19
CA ASP A 126 -3.48 17.17 -17.52
C ASP A 126 -4.20 17.32 -18.87
N GLU A 127 -4.09 18.47 -19.55
CA GLU A 127 -4.78 18.74 -20.83
C GLU A 127 -4.05 18.24 -22.09
N ASN A 128 -3.13 17.29 -21.96
CA ASN A 128 -2.61 16.52 -23.11
C ASN A 128 -2.98 15.04 -23.01
N GLU A 129 -4.23 14.74 -22.61
CA GLU A 129 -4.89 13.45 -22.87
C GLU A 129 -5.30 13.28 -24.35
N ASP A 130 -4.54 13.87 -25.27
CA ASP A 130 -4.79 13.75 -26.70
C ASP A 130 -4.33 12.36 -27.17
N HIS A 131 -5.30 11.45 -27.28
CA HIS A 131 -5.22 10.20 -28.04
C HIS A 131 -4.04 9.28 -27.70
N ARG A 132 -3.93 8.81 -26.44
CA ARG A 132 -3.08 7.67 -26.11
C ARG A 132 -3.59 6.43 -26.88
N LYS A 133 -3.05 6.21 -28.09
CA LYS A 133 -2.93 4.86 -28.66
C LYS A 133 -2.47 3.98 -27.51
N ILE A 134 -3.22 2.91 -27.23
CA ILE A 134 -2.82 1.92 -26.24
C ILE A 134 -1.51 1.31 -26.73
N ILE A 135 -0.38 1.92 -26.36
CA ILE A 135 0.95 1.39 -26.61
C ILE A 135 1.06 0.21 -25.66
N LYS A 136 1.20 -1.00 -26.22
CA LYS A 136 1.42 -2.20 -25.41
C LYS A 136 2.71 -1.99 -24.62
N PHE A 137 2.72 -2.36 -23.34
CA PHE A 137 3.88 -2.14 -22.46
C PHE A 137 5.21 -2.62 -23.06
N GLN A 138 5.19 -3.78 -23.72
CA GLN A 138 6.34 -4.32 -24.44
C GLN A 138 6.83 -3.40 -25.57
N ASP A 139 5.92 -2.84 -26.36
CA ASP A 139 6.24 -1.87 -27.41
C ASP A 139 6.84 -0.60 -26.83
N LYS A 140 6.35 -0.14 -25.66
CA LYS A 140 6.95 1.00 -24.96
C LYS A 140 8.38 0.70 -24.51
N LEU A 141 8.60 -0.47 -23.90
CA LEU A 141 9.91 -0.89 -23.42
C LEU A 141 10.93 -0.98 -24.56
N GLU A 142 10.54 -1.56 -25.70
CA GLU A 142 11.42 -1.80 -26.84
C GLU A 142 11.61 -0.56 -27.74
N ASN A 143 10.52 0.10 -28.14
CA ASN A 143 10.58 1.06 -29.24
C ASN A 143 10.58 2.53 -28.78
N ARG A 144 9.99 2.83 -27.61
CA ARG A 144 9.95 4.19 -27.04
C ARG A 144 11.15 4.42 -26.13
N ALA A 145 11.14 3.73 -24.98
CA ALA A 145 12.18 3.87 -23.97
C ALA A 145 13.50 3.24 -24.41
N LYS A 146 13.46 2.20 -25.26
CA LYS A 146 14.65 1.50 -25.78
C LYS A 146 15.50 0.90 -24.67
N PHE A 147 14.85 0.19 -23.75
CA PHE A 147 15.53 -0.58 -22.71
C PHE A 147 16.30 -1.76 -23.31
N SER A 148 17.41 -2.14 -22.68
CA SER A 148 18.10 -3.40 -23.03
C SER A 148 17.20 -4.61 -22.80
N GLU A 149 17.47 -5.72 -23.50
CA GLU A 149 16.73 -6.98 -23.34
C GLU A 149 16.57 -7.41 -21.89
N SER A 150 17.66 -7.38 -21.11
CA SER A 150 17.62 -7.70 -19.68
C SER A 150 16.65 -6.83 -18.88
N ASN A 151 16.64 -5.51 -19.11
CA ASN A 151 15.73 -4.60 -18.42
C ASN A 151 14.30 -4.71 -18.93
N ARG A 152 14.08 -5.15 -20.17
CA ARG A 152 12.73 -5.46 -20.68
C ARG A 152 12.14 -6.69 -19.98
N GLU A 153 12.94 -7.73 -19.79
CA GLU A 153 12.53 -8.94 -19.05
C GLU A 153 12.22 -8.62 -17.59
N LEU A 154 13.15 -7.92 -16.92
CA LEU A 154 12.98 -7.46 -15.55
C LEU A 154 11.70 -6.60 -15.40
N ALA A 155 11.44 -5.69 -16.33
CA ALA A 155 10.25 -4.85 -16.31
C ALA A 155 8.95 -5.63 -16.37
N ILE A 156 8.89 -6.69 -17.18
CA ILE A 156 7.71 -7.53 -17.31
C ILE A 156 7.49 -8.34 -16.03
N GLU A 157 8.56 -8.96 -15.51
CA GLU A 157 8.54 -9.77 -14.30
C GLU A 157 8.13 -8.93 -13.09
N LYS A 158 8.93 -7.90 -12.75
CA LYS A 158 8.75 -7.12 -11.52
C LYS A 158 7.46 -6.32 -11.51
N ARG A 159 6.96 -5.85 -12.66
CA ARG A 159 5.63 -5.22 -12.75
C ARG A 159 4.51 -6.22 -12.45
N ASN A 160 4.61 -7.45 -12.97
CA ASN A 160 3.58 -8.46 -12.72
C ASN A 160 3.55 -8.88 -11.25
N GLU A 161 4.72 -9.12 -10.67
CA GLU A 161 4.88 -9.45 -9.25
C GLU A 161 4.33 -8.32 -8.37
N ASN A 162 4.73 -7.08 -8.63
CA ASN A 162 4.25 -5.93 -7.87
C ASN A 162 2.75 -5.68 -8.06
N SER A 163 2.18 -5.90 -9.25
CA SER A 163 0.72 -5.79 -9.45
C SER A 163 -0.05 -6.82 -8.63
N VAL A 164 0.50 -8.03 -8.45
CA VAL A 164 -0.06 -9.04 -7.54
C VAL A 164 0.09 -8.59 -6.09
N LEU A 165 1.29 -8.16 -5.67
CA LEU A 165 1.55 -7.71 -4.30
C LEU A 165 0.72 -6.49 -3.91
N ARG A 166 0.54 -5.53 -4.82
CA ARG A 166 -0.33 -4.38 -4.63
C ARG A 166 -1.78 -4.78 -4.40
N ARG A 167 -2.34 -5.66 -5.22
CA ARG A 167 -3.72 -6.16 -5.01
C ARG A 167 -3.85 -6.90 -3.68
N LYS A 168 -2.79 -7.60 -3.25
CA LYS A 168 -2.74 -8.29 -1.96
C LYS A 168 -2.66 -7.29 -0.80
N ALA A 169 -1.77 -6.31 -0.86
CA ALA A 169 -1.61 -5.26 0.15
C ALA A 169 -2.84 -4.34 0.25
N GLN A 170 -3.54 -4.07 -0.86
CA GLN A 170 -4.84 -3.39 -0.86
C GLN A 170 -5.87 -4.09 0.03
N LYS A 171 -5.92 -5.43 -0.03
CA LYS A 171 -6.79 -6.22 0.86
C LYS A 171 -6.37 -6.13 2.33
N LEU A 172 -5.14 -5.70 2.62
CA LEU A 172 -4.61 -5.49 3.98
C LEU A 172 -4.81 -4.05 4.49
N GLY A 173 -5.41 -3.17 3.69
CA GLY A 173 -5.70 -1.78 4.08
C GLY A 173 -4.65 -0.76 3.62
N PHE A 174 -3.60 -1.18 2.90
CA PHE A 174 -2.70 -0.24 2.23
C PHE A 174 -3.39 0.35 1.00
N GLY A 175 -3.37 1.68 0.86
CA GLY A 175 -4.05 2.38 -0.22
C GLY A 175 -3.19 3.48 -0.84
N LYS A 176 -3.83 4.34 -1.64
CA LYS A 176 -3.21 5.53 -2.24
C LYS A 176 -2.05 5.31 -3.20
N TYR A 177 -1.95 4.12 -3.81
CA TYR A 177 -0.89 3.76 -4.79
C TYR A 177 -0.62 4.83 -5.86
N GLU A 178 -1.68 5.52 -6.30
CA GLU A 178 -1.59 6.62 -7.28
C GLU A 178 -0.77 7.81 -6.79
N ASP A 179 -0.75 8.09 -5.48
CA ASP A 179 0.03 9.20 -4.92
C ASP A 179 1.53 8.95 -5.09
N LEU A 180 2.00 7.75 -4.76
CA LEU A 180 3.39 7.38 -5.05
C LEU A 180 3.70 7.41 -6.55
N THR A 181 2.80 6.93 -7.41
CA THR A 181 2.99 7.02 -8.87
C THR A 181 3.18 8.48 -9.32
N LYS A 182 2.38 9.42 -8.79
CA LYS A 182 2.53 10.86 -9.07
C LYS A 182 3.88 11.39 -8.60
N ARG A 183 4.35 10.96 -7.43
CA ARG A 183 5.65 11.35 -6.87
C ARG A 183 6.83 10.78 -7.68
N ILE A 184 6.79 9.50 -8.05
CA ILE A 184 7.80 8.89 -8.93
C ILE A 184 7.84 9.61 -10.29
N ARG A 185 6.66 9.94 -10.86
CA ARG A 185 6.56 10.77 -12.07
C ARG A 185 7.23 12.13 -11.87
N HIS A 186 6.99 12.78 -10.73
CA HIS A 186 7.57 14.08 -10.41
C HIS A 186 9.10 13.99 -10.32
N ILE A 187 9.63 13.05 -9.55
CA ILE A 187 11.07 12.80 -9.40
C ILE A 187 11.70 12.58 -10.79
N TYR A 188 11.13 11.68 -11.60
CA TYR A 188 11.65 11.42 -12.94
C TYR A 188 11.70 12.68 -13.80
N ASN A 189 10.58 13.40 -13.91
CA ASN A 189 10.48 14.52 -14.86
C ASN A 189 11.25 15.77 -14.40
N ASN A 190 11.30 16.04 -13.10
CA ASN A 190 11.84 17.30 -12.57
C ASN A 190 13.25 17.18 -12.00
N ARG A 191 13.71 15.97 -11.67
CA ARG A 191 15.07 15.76 -11.13
C ARG A 191 15.91 14.92 -12.07
N ILE A 192 15.38 13.80 -12.55
CA ILE A 192 16.17 12.88 -13.39
C ILE A 192 16.35 13.42 -14.80
N LEU A 193 15.27 13.79 -15.51
CA LEU A 193 15.36 14.25 -16.91
C LEU A 193 16.26 15.48 -17.11
N PRO A 194 16.25 16.51 -16.23
CA PRO A 194 17.13 17.67 -16.39
C PRO A 194 18.62 17.32 -16.30
N ILE A 195 18.99 16.36 -15.44
CA ILE A 195 20.38 15.96 -15.19
C ILE A 195 20.82 14.88 -16.19
N CYS A 196 19.91 13.97 -16.52
CA CYS A 196 20.14 12.79 -17.35
C CYS A 196 19.23 12.78 -18.58
N PRO A 197 19.35 13.72 -19.53
CA PRO A 197 18.43 13.82 -20.67
C PRO A 197 18.53 12.59 -21.61
N PRO A 198 17.41 12.17 -22.26
CA PRO A 198 17.37 10.97 -23.09
C PRO A 198 18.28 10.96 -24.32
N LYS A 199 18.71 12.14 -24.79
CA LYS A 199 19.66 12.26 -25.89
C LYS A 199 21.07 11.79 -25.52
N ASN A 200 21.43 11.90 -24.23
CA ASN A 200 22.79 11.69 -23.76
C ASN A 200 22.94 10.43 -22.90
N TYR A 201 21.85 9.98 -22.28
CA TYR A 201 21.84 8.84 -21.37
C TYR A 201 20.84 7.79 -21.84
N SER A 202 21.13 6.51 -21.61
CA SER A 202 20.21 5.42 -21.94
C SER A 202 19.05 5.35 -20.94
N ALA A 203 17.98 4.65 -21.31
CA ALA A 203 16.89 4.38 -20.37
C ALA A 203 17.35 3.53 -19.18
N ASP A 204 18.20 2.53 -19.42
CA ASP A 204 18.84 1.71 -18.39
C ASP A 204 19.62 2.55 -17.37
N TYR A 205 20.38 3.55 -17.85
CA TYR A 205 21.10 4.45 -16.95
C TYR A 205 20.13 5.29 -16.11
N ARG A 206 19.12 5.92 -16.73
CA ARG A 206 18.11 6.70 -16.02
C ARG A 206 17.32 5.86 -15.01
N LEU A 207 17.04 4.60 -15.33
CA LEU A 207 16.42 3.64 -14.42
C LEU A 207 17.29 3.39 -13.19
N THR A 208 18.60 3.25 -13.37
CA THR A 208 19.54 3.12 -12.24
C THR A 208 19.51 4.36 -11.36
N ILE A 209 19.50 5.55 -11.96
CA ILE A 209 19.48 6.81 -11.18
C ILE A 209 18.18 6.95 -10.39
N ILE A 210 17.01 6.74 -11.00
CA ILE A 210 15.75 6.86 -10.27
C ILE A 210 15.59 5.78 -9.20
N LEU A 211 16.10 4.57 -9.44
CA LEU A 211 16.12 3.50 -8.44
C LEU A 211 16.95 3.92 -7.22
N ASN A 212 18.18 4.39 -7.43
CA ASN A 212 19.05 4.83 -6.35
C ASN A 212 18.43 5.99 -5.56
N GLU A 213 17.84 6.98 -6.25
CA GLU A 213 17.18 8.10 -5.57
C GLU A 213 15.98 7.62 -4.71
N LEU A 214 15.16 6.69 -5.21
CA LEU A 214 14.08 6.11 -4.41
C LEU A 214 14.59 5.24 -3.26
N PHE A 215 15.70 4.53 -3.45
CA PHE A 215 16.31 3.70 -2.42
C PHE A 215 16.89 4.54 -1.28
N GLU A 216 17.48 5.70 -1.58
CA GLU A 216 17.99 6.64 -0.58
C GLU A 216 16.89 7.22 0.33
N TYR A 217 15.64 7.26 -0.13
CA TYR A 217 14.50 7.66 0.71
C TYR A 217 14.10 6.60 1.74
N LEU A 218 14.46 5.34 1.53
CA LEU A 218 14.06 4.26 2.42
C LEU A 218 14.86 4.31 3.74
N PRO A 219 14.24 4.02 4.89
CA PRO A 219 14.96 3.79 6.14
C PRO A 219 16.00 2.67 6.03
N ILE A 220 17.03 2.74 6.87
CA ILE A 220 18.17 1.79 6.89
C ILE A 220 17.69 0.33 6.92
N ASP A 221 16.66 0.02 7.73
CA ASP A 221 16.09 -1.33 7.84
C ASP A 221 15.62 -1.92 6.50
N TYR A 222 15.19 -1.08 5.55
CA TYR A 222 14.82 -1.50 4.19
C TYR A 222 15.99 -1.45 3.22
N GLN A 223 17.05 -0.70 3.52
CA GLN A 223 18.26 -0.71 2.70
C GLN A 223 19.08 -1.99 2.88
N GLU A 224 18.96 -2.64 4.05
CA GLU A 224 19.54 -3.94 4.34
C GLU A 224 18.68 -5.12 3.85
N ASP A 225 17.52 -4.84 3.25
CA ASP A 225 16.57 -5.83 2.77
C ASP A 225 16.73 -6.11 1.27
N ASP A 226 17.18 -7.33 0.94
CA ASP A 226 17.41 -7.79 -0.43
C ASP A 226 16.17 -7.67 -1.35
N GLU A 227 14.96 -7.66 -0.80
CA GLU A 227 13.72 -7.55 -1.58
C GLU A 227 13.29 -6.11 -1.87
N ALA A 228 13.86 -5.10 -1.19
CA ALA A 228 13.44 -3.72 -1.31
C ALA A 228 13.66 -3.17 -2.72
N GLU A 229 14.80 -3.49 -3.33
CA GLU A 229 15.14 -3.10 -4.70
C GLU A 229 14.12 -3.65 -5.71
N ASP A 230 13.72 -4.91 -5.57
CA ASP A 230 12.72 -5.58 -6.41
C ASP A 230 11.34 -4.91 -6.33
N TYR A 231 10.94 -4.46 -5.12
CA TYR A 231 9.72 -3.69 -4.95
C TYR A 231 9.79 -2.33 -5.65
N LEU A 232 10.92 -1.62 -5.51
CA LEU A 232 11.12 -0.33 -6.18
C LEU A 232 11.10 -0.46 -7.71
N TYR A 233 11.75 -1.48 -8.27
CA TYR A 233 11.69 -1.74 -9.71
C TYR A 233 10.25 -1.86 -10.19
N GLY A 234 9.42 -2.67 -9.53
CA GLY A 234 8.04 -2.81 -9.96
C GLY A 234 7.20 -1.55 -9.77
N MET A 235 7.48 -0.71 -8.78
CA MET A 235 6.83 0.61 -8.63
C MET A 235 7.19 1.55 -9.79
N ILE A 236 8.47 1.58 -10.20
CA ILE A 236 8.93 2.36 -11.36
C ILE A 236 8.28 1.83 -12.65
N PHE A 237 8.31 0.51 -12.87
CA PHE A 237 7.75 -0.10 -14.07
C PHE A 237 6.21 -0.03 -14.13
N GLU A 238 5.52 -0.01 -12.99
CA GLU A 238 4.09 0.29 -12.93
C GLU A 238 3.81 1.75 -13.32
N THR A 239 4.62 2.69 -12.84
CA THR A 239 4.55 4.11 -13.24
C THR A 239 4.80 4.27 -14.76
N MET A 240 5.76 3.52 -15.29
CA MET A 240 6.04 3.47 -16.73
C MET A 240 4.87 2.85 -17.52
N PHE A 241 4.26 1.77 -17.01
CA PHE A 241 3.11 1.10 -17.62
C PHE A 241 1.91 2.04 -17.77
N GLN A 242 1.69 2.92 -16.79
CA GLN A 242 0.65 3.94 -16.84
C GLN A 242 1.00 5.15 -17.73
N CYS A 243 2.12 5.07 -18.46
CA CYS A 243 2.61 6.09 -19.36
C CYS A 243 2.95 7.43 -18.71
N PHE A 244 3.49 7.41 -17.48
CA PHE A 244 3.87 8.64 -16.78
C PHE A 244 5.34 9.04 -16.92
N ILE A 245 6.22 8.08 -17.22
CA ILE A 245 7.67 8.25 -17.32
C ILE A 245 8.22 7.42 -18.51
N PHE A 246 9.42 7.73 -19.00
CA PHE A 246 10.03 7.06 -20.16
C PHE A 246 9.15 7.08 -21.43
N ASN A 247 8.64 8.26 -21.82
CA ASN A 247 7.72 8.46 -22.95
C ASN A 247 8.34 9.13 -24.19
N GLU A 248 9.59 9.54 -24.06
CA GLU A 248 10.42 10.19 -25.09
C GLU A 248 10.55 9.42 -26.42
#